data_AF-A0AAV9DI47-F1
#
_entry.id   AF-A0AAV9DI47-F1
#
_cell.length_a   1.000
_cell.length_b   1.000
_cell.length_c   1.000
_cell.angle_alpha   90.00
_cell.angle_beta   90.00
_cell.angle_gamma   90.00
#
_symmetry.space_group_name_H-M   'P 1'
#
loop_
_entity.id
_entity.type
_entity.pdbx_description
1 polymer ?
#
loop_
_entity_poly.entity_id
_entity_poly.type
_entity_poly.pdbx_seq_one_letter_code
_entity_poly.pdbx_strand_id
1 'polypeptide(L)'
;MDLYGFIMDDIKKILLRQPQILGYTVENNLKAHVAFLASIGIPDSRVGQIIAAAPSLLSYNVEHSLKPMVRYLIEEVGIKGTDISKVVQLSPQILVQRIDNSWTTRYGFLSKELGASRESIAKMVAKHPQLLHYSIEDGILPRINFLRSIGMRNSEILKVLTSLTQMWIPSSESSKA
;
A
#
# COMPACT_ATOMS: atom_id res chain seq x y z
N MET A 1 1.40 -20.63 -25.13
CA MET A 1 0.41 -19.73 -24.53
C MET A 1 1.04 -18.38 -24.40
N ASP A 2 0.52 -17.46 -25.16
CA ASP A 2 0.95 -16.09 -25.36
C ASP A 2 0.34 -15.20 -24.28
N LEU A 3 1.06 -14.14 -23.89
CA LEU A 3 0.77 -13.24 -22.76
C LEU A 3 -0.70 -12.78 -22.70
N TYR A 4 -1.32 -12.58 -23.86
CA TYR A 4 -2.74 -12.23 -23.99
C TYR A 4 -3.70 -13.30 -23.44
N GLY A 5 -3.38 -14.59 -23.60
CA GLY A 5 -4.24 -15.68 -23.12
C GLY A 5 -4.32 -15.75 -21.60
N PHE A 6 -3.18 -15.59 -20.91
CA PHE A 6 -3.15 -15.55 -19.44
C PHE A 6 -3.90 -14.34 -18.88
N ILE A 7 -3.67 -13.18 -19.50
CA ILE A 7 -4.37 -11.94 -19.16
C ILE A 7 -5.88 -12.10 -19.36
N MET A 8 -6.34 -12.77 -20.43
CA MET A 8 -7.78 -12.96 -20.67
C MET A 8 -8.46 -13.89 -19.67
N ASP A 9 -7.80 -14.94 -19.18
CA ASP A 9 -8.36 -15.80 -18.15
C ASP A 9 -8.51 -15.07 -16.79
N ASP A 10 -7.53 -14.23 -16.45
CA ASP A 10 -7.60 -13.40 -15.25
C ASP A 10 -8.66 -12.29 -15.41
N ILE A 11 -8.73 -11.64 -16.58
CA ILE A 11 -9.80 -10.69 -16.90
C ILE A 11 -11.17 -11.37 -16.80
N LYS A 12 -11.33 -12.58 -17.34
CA LYS A 12 -12.60 -13.33 -17.24
C LYS A 12 -13.00 -13.54 -15.78
N LYS A 13 -12.08 -13.95 -14.91
CA LYS A 13 -12.35 -14.10 -13.46
C LYS A 13 -12.68 -12.77 -12.80
N ILE A 14 -11.99 -11.69 -13.17
CA ILE A 14 -12.22 -10.34 -12.66
C ILE A 14 -13.62 -9.85 -13.07
N LEU A 15 -13.99 -9.99 -14.35
CA LEU A 15 -15.30 -9.63 -14.88
C LEU A 15 -16.44 -10.42 -14.22
N LEU A 16 -16.23 -11.71 -13.94
CA LEU A 16 -17.20 -12.53 -13.22
C LEU A 16 -17.40 -12.10 -11.77
N ARG A 17 -16.36 -11.58 -11.11
CA ARG A 17 -16.44 -11.08 -9.73
C ARG A 17 -16.92 -9.64 -9.66
N GLN A 18 -16.64 -8.85 -10.68
CA GLN A 18 -16.85 -7.41 -10.71
C GLN A 18 -17.28 -6.94 -12.11
N PRO A 19 -18.54 -7.17 -12.49
CA PRO A 19 -19.05 -6.85 -13.82
C PRO A 19 -19.07 -5.34 -14.11
N GLN A 20 -19.04 -4.48 -13.08
CA GLN A 20 -18.93 -3.03 -13.23
C GLN A 20 -17.64 -2.60 -13.95
N ILE A 21 -16.62 -3.46 -14.01
CA ILE A 21 -15.38 -3.17 -14.75
C ILE A 21 -15.62 -3.04 -16.26
N LEU A 22 -16.69 -3.63 -16.79
CA LEU A 22 -17.12 -3.43 -18.18
C LEU A 22 -17.46 -1.96 -18.47
N GLY A 23 -17.85 -1.19 -17.46
CA GLY A 23 -18.16 0.24 -17.57
C GLY A 23 -16.93 1.15 -17.67
N TYR A 24 -15.72 0.68 -17.35
CA TYR A 24 -14.48 1.48 -17.40
C TYR A 24 -13.76 1.41 -18.76
N THR A 25 -14.49 0.97 -19.80
CA THR A 25 -14.16 0.92 -21.24
C THR A 25 -12.89 0.17 -21.65
N VAL A 26 -13.17 -1.07 -22.10
CA VAL A 26 -12.58 -1.93 -23.15
C VAL A 26 -11.28 -1.48 -23.85
N GLU A 27 -10.30 -2.39 -23.78
CA GLU A 27 -9.01 -2.50 -24.47
C GLU A 27 -7.94 -1.42 -24.26
N ASN A 28 -8.23 -0.13 -24.44
CA ASN A 28 -7.17 0.89 -24.36
C ASN A 28 -6.84 1.26 -22.90
N ASN A 29 -7.82 1.24 -22.01
CA ASN A 29 -7.61 1.54 -20.60
C ASN A 29 -6.80 0.43 -19.91
N LEU A 30 -7.13 -0.83 -20.20
CA LEU A 30 -6.45 -1.97 -19.56
C LEU A 30 -4.99 -2.10 -19.98
N LYS A 31 -4.67 -1.94 -21.28
CA LYS A 31 -3.28 -2.01 -21.76
C LYS A 31 -2.39 -0.95 -21.09
N ALA A 32 -2.89 0.27 -20.93
CA ALA A 32 -2.17 1.35 -20.25
C ALA A 32 -1.89 1.01 -18.77
N HIS A 33 -2.87 0.41 -18.08
CA HIS A 33 -2.72 -0.02 -16.69
C HIS A 33 -1.74 -1.19 -16.54
N VAL A 34 -1.81 -2.18 -17.44
CA VAL A 34 -0.85 -3.30 -17.48
C VAL A 34 0.57 -2.77 -17.72
N ALA A 35 0.74 -1.88 -18.71
CA ALA A 35 2.04 -1.25 -19.00
C ALA A 35 2.55 -0.42 -17.82
N PHE A 36 1.66 0.30 -17.13
CA PHE A 36 2.01 1.02 -15.90
C PHE A 36 2.49 0.08 -14.80
N LEU A 37 1.75 -1.00 -14.51
CA LEU A 37 2.14 -1.99 -13.50
C LEU A 37 3.49 -2.63 -13.84
N ALA A 38 3.72 -2.96 -15.11
CA ALA A 38 5.02 -3.45 -15.58
C ALA A 38 6.12 -2.40 -15.38
N SER A 39 5.85 -1.11 -15.67
CA SER A 39 6.82 -0.02 -15.52
C SER A 39 7.30 0.22 -14.08
N ILE A 40 6.48 -0.17 -13.09
CA ILE A 40 6.84 -0.11 -11.66
C ILE A 40 7.39 -1.45 -11.15
N GLY A 41 7.67 -2.40 -12.04
CA GLY A 41 8.33 -3.67 -11.76
C GLY A 41 7.39 -4.79 -11.31
N ILE A 42 6.08 -4.71 -11.57
CA ILE A 42 5.17 -5.83 -11.32
C ILE A 42 5.36 -6.89 -12.40
N PRO A 43 5.63 -8.17 -12.03
CA PRO A 43 5.71 -9.24 -13.01
C PRO A 43 4.35 -9.49 -13.67
N ASP A 44 4.34 -9.81 -14.96
CA ASP A 44 3.12 -10.12 -15.72
C ASP A 44 2.22 -11.17 -15.03
N SER A 45 2.83 -12.18 -14.43
CA SER A 45 2.14 -13.25 -13.67
C SER A 45 1.38 -12.77 -12.42
N ARG A 46 1.65 -11.54 -11.96
CA ARG A 46 1.02 -10.94 -10.77
C ARG A 46 -0.01 -9.89 -11.14
N VAL A 47 0.00 -9.36 -12.37
CA VAL A 47 -0.88 -8.26 -12.80
C VAL A 47 -2.36 -8.56 -12.57
N GLY A 48 -2.82 -9.74 -12.98
CA GLY A 48 -4.22 -10.16 -12.77
C GLY A 48 -4.61 -10.18 -11.29
N GLN A 49 -3.70 -10.58 -10.41
CA GLN A 49 -3.94 -10.61 -8.97
C GLN A 49 -4.01 -9.21 -8.37
N ILE A 50 -3.16 -8.28 -8.82
CA ILE A 50 -3.20 -6.87 -8.42
C ILE A 50 -4.55 -6.25 -8.78
N ILE A 51 -4.98 -6.41 -10.04
CA ILE A 51 -6.24 -5.86 -10.53
C ILE A 51 -7.43 -6.51 -9.81
N ALA A 52 -7.38 -7.82 -9.56
CA ALA A 52 -8.44 -8.50 -8.80
C ALA A 52 -8.56 -8.02 -7.34
N ALA A 53 -7.44 -7.64 -6.72
CA ALA A 53 -7.39 -7.14 -5.35
C ALA A 53 -7.70 -5.64 -5.22
N ALA A 54 -7.39 -4.84 -6.23
CA ALA A 54 -7.71 -3.41 -6.34
C ALA A 54 -8.38 -3.06 -7.68
N PRO A 55 -9.59 -3.56 -7.96
CA PRO A 55 -10.22 -3.38 -9.27
C PRO A 55 -10.64 -1.93 -9.55
N SER A 56 -10.83 -1.11 -8.51
CA SER A 56 -11.02 0.34 -8.66
C SER A 56 -9.81 1.02 -9.30
N LEU A 57 -8.63 0.40 -9.32
CA LEU A 57 -7.43 0.89 -10.02
C LEU A 57 -7.74 1.30 -11.46
N LEU A 58 -8.57 0.53 -12.15
CA LEU A 58 -8.92 0.76 -13.56
C LEU A 58 -9.77 2.02 -13.78
N SER A 59 -10.33 2.60 -12.72
CA SER A 59 -11.08 3.85 -12.77
C SER A 59 -10.19 5.09 -12.63
N TYR A 60 -8.92 4.91 -12.25
CA TYR A 60 -7.98 6.00 -12.04
C TYR A 60 -7.17 6.27 -13.30
N ASN A 61 -6.80 7.53 -13.52
CA ASN A 61 -5.95 7.89 -14.64
C ASN A 61 -4.49 7.52 -14.34
N VAL A 62 -3.83 6.82 -15.25
CA VAL A 62 -2.42 6.40 -15.11
C VAL A 62 -1.49 7.61 -14.91
N GLU A 63 -1.61 8.63 -15.77
CA GLU A 63 -0.70 9.80 -15.78
C GLU A 63 -0.99 10.79 -14.66
N HIS A 64 -2.26 11.01 -14.35
CA HIS A 64 -2.72 12.06 -13.45
C HIS A 64 -3.11 11.56 -12.06
N SER A 65 -3.08 10.25 -11.81
CA SER A 65 -3.38 9.69 -10.49
C SER A 65 -2.37 8.63 -10.06
N LEU A 66 -2.19 7.56 -10.84
CA LEU A 66 -1.37 6.42 -10.41
C LEU A 66 0.13 6.73 -10.37
N LYS A 67 0.67 7.36 -11.43
CA LYS A 67 2.06 7.82 -11.46
C LYS A 67 2.36 8.87 -10.38
N PRO A 68 1.52 9.89 -10.14
CA PRO A 68 1.67 10.78 -8.99
C PRO A 68 1.70 10.06 -7.64
N MET A 69 0.85 9.05 -7.43
CA MET A 69 0.89 8.25 -6.20
C MET A 69 2.23 7.51 -6.04
N VAL A 70 2.75 6.90 -7.11
CA VAL A 70 4.07 6.24 -7.07
C VAL A 70 5.18 7.24 -6.77
N ARG A 71 5.16 8.44 -7.38
CA ARG A 71 6.12 9.50 -7.06
C ARG A 71 6.03 9.92 -5.61
N TYR A 72 4.83 10.14 -5.08
CA TYR A 72 4.62 10.46 -3.67
C TYR A 72 5.21 9.39 -2.74
N LEU A 73 4.99 8.11 -3.03
CA LEU A 73 5.56 7.01 -2.24
C LEU A 73 7.10 7.03 -2.25
N ILE A 74 7.71 7.43 -3.36
CA ILE A 74 9.18 7.50 -3.46
C ILE A 74 9.73 8.77 -2.80
N GLU A 75 9.19 9.92 -3.20
CA GLU A 75 9.75 11.24 -2.91
C GLU A 75 9.37 11.71 -1.51
N GLU A 76 8.11 11.53 -1.09
CA GLU A 76 7.58 12.04 0.18
C GLU A 76 7.61 10.98 1.29
N VAL A 77 7.24 9.74 0.97
CA VAL A 77 7.29 8.63 1.93
C VAL A 77 8.71 8.07 2.08
N GLY A 78 9.54 8.17 1.04
CA GLY A 78 10.92 7.69 1.08
C GLY A 78 11.06 6.20 0.77
N ILE A 79 10.05 5.58 0.14
CA ILE A 79 10.13 4.19 -0.32
C ILE A 79 11.14 4.15 -1.47
N LYS A 80 12.09 3.21 -1.41
CA LYS A 80 13.03 3.02 -2.51
C LYS A 80 12.27 2.58 -3.76
N GLY A 81 12.61 3.16 -4.92
CA GLY A 81 12.01 2.75 -6.19
C GLY A 81 12.06 1.24 -6.45
N THR A 82 13.15 0.58 -6.01
CA THR A 82 13.33 -0.88 -6.09
C THR A 82 12.37 -1.70 -5.23
N ASP A 83 11.72 -1.08 -4.23
CA ASP A 83 10.77 -1.73 -3.33
C ASP A 83 9.30 -1.44 -3.69
N ILE A 84 9.02 -0.54 -4.63
CA ILE A 84 7.64 -0.18 -5.04
C ILE A 84 6.85 -1.40 -5.52
N SER A 85 7.45 -2.26 -6.35
CA SER A 85 6.81 -3.50 -6.81
C SER A 85 6.37 -4.38 -5.64
N LYS A 86 7.21 -4.51 -4.59
CA LYS A 86 6.88 -5.31 -3.40
C LYS A 86 5.74 -4.68 -2.61
N VAL A 87 5.78 -3.36 -2.44
CA VAL A 87 4.75 -2.59 -1.73
C VAL A 87 3.39 -2.74 -2.39
N VAL A 88 3.33 -2.56 -3.71
CA VAL A 88 2.09 -2.71 -4.49
C VAL A 88 1.59 -4.15 -4.46
N GLN A 89 2.49 -5.15 -4.50
CA GLN A 89 2.08 -6.55 -4.36
C GLN A 89 1.52 -6.90 -2.98
N LEU A 90 2.00 -6.25 -1.91
CA LEU A 90 1.48 -6.41 -0.55
C LEU A 90 0.14 -5.69 -0.35
N SER A 91 -0.01 -4.51 -0.94
CA SER A 91 -1.20 -3.68 -0.77
C SER A 91 -1.56 -2.95 -2.07
N PRO A 92 -2.22 -3.62 -3.03
CA PRO A 92 -2.63 -3.02 -4.31
C PRO A 92 -3.46 -1.73 -4.14
N GLN A 93 -4.25 -1.67 -3.07
CA GLN A 93 -5.09 -0.53 -2.72
C GLN A 93 -4.31 0.77 -2.47
N ILE A 94 -2.99 0.69 -2.23
CA ILE A 94 -2.15 1.88 -2.03
C ILE A 94 -2.17 2.82 -3.25
N LEU A 95 -2.34 2.27 -4.45
CA LEU A 95 -2.31 3.02 -5.70
C LEU A 95 -3.54 3.90 -5.93
N VAL A 96 -4.67 3.57 -5.27
CA VAL A 96 -5.96 4.24 -5.45
C VAL A 96 -6.34 5.14 -4.28
N GLN A 97 -5.46 5.24 -3.28
CA GLN A 97 -5.69 6.11 -2.14
C GLN A 97 -5.48 7.58 -2.51
N ARG A 98 -6.05 8.46 -1.68
CA ARG A 98 -5.85 9.89 -1.83
C ARG A 98 -4.50 10.25 -1.23
N ILE A 99 -3.72 11.02 -1.98
CA ILE A 99 -2.56 11.73 -1.42
C ILE A 99 -3.12 12.82 -0.51
N ASP A 100 -2.68 12.85 0.73
CA ASP A 100 -3.04 13.88 1.70
C ASP A 100 -1.83 14.25 2.57
N ASN A 101 -2.02 15.25 3.43
CA ASN A 101 -0.98 15.70 4.36
C ASN A 101 -0.87 14.83 5.61
N SER A 102 -1.65 13.75 5.72
CA SER A 102 -1.72 12.95 6.94
C SER A 102 -0.44 12.13 7.16
N TRP A 103 0.28 11.79 6.08
CA TRP A 103 1.61 11.19 6.18
C TRP A 103 2.60 12.06 6.96
N THR A 104 2.69 13.35 6.63
CA THR A 104 3.61 14.28 7.30
C THR A 104 3.35 14.32 8.80
N THR A 105 2.09 14.29 9.22
CA THR A 105 1.69 14.21 10.63
C THR A 105 2.15 12.90 11.27
N ARG A 106 1.93 11.74 10.62
CA ARG A 106 2.35 10.43 11.16
C ARG A 106 3.85 10.28 11.23
N TYR A 107 4.56 10.72 10.19
CA TYR A 107 6.02 10.75 10.17
C TYR A 107 6.55 11.63 11.31
N GLY A 108 6.02 12.85 11.46
CA GLY A 108 6.42 13.76 12.52
C GLY A 108 6.18 13.18 13.92
N PHE A 109 5.04 12.51 14.13
CA PHE A 109 4.75 11.80 15.36
C PHE A 109 5.77 10.68 15.62
N LEU A 110 5.96 9.74 14.69
CA LEU A 110 6.90 8.62 14.86
C LEU A 110 8.34 9.08 15.08
N SER A 111 8.76 10.14 14.38
CA SER A 111 10.08 10.72 14.52
C SER A 111 10.28 11.32 15.92
N LYS A 112 9.31 12.08 16.44
CA LYS A 112 9.37 12.67 17.79
C LYS A 112 9.22 11.62 18.88
N GLU A 113 8.28 10.69 18.73
CA GLU A 113 7.88 9.74 19.77
C GLU A 113 8.91 8.62 19.98
N LEU A 114 9.53 8.16 18.89
CA LEU A 114 10.45 7.01 18.91
C LEU A 114 11.88 7.36 18.48
N GLY A 115 12.16 8.60 18.08
CA GLY A 115 13.45 8.98 17.49
C GLY A 115 13.70 8.29 16.15
N ALA A 116 12.63 7.95 15.43
CA ALA A 116 12.69 7.15 14.22
C ALA A 116 13.27 7.96 13.05
N SER A 117 14.27 7.39 12.36
CA SER A 117 14.79 7.98 11.11
C SER A 117 13.79 7.79 9.97
N ARG A 118 13.88 8.66 8.96
CA ARG A 118 13.06 8.56 7.74
C ARG A 118 13.21 7.21 7.06
N GLU A 119 14.41 6.65 7.03
CA GLU A 119 14.70 5.34 6.44
C GLU A 119 14.04 4.20 7.22
N SER A 120 14.00 4.31 8.55
CA SER A 120 13.36 3.32 9.40
C SER A 120 11.85 3.32 9.21
N ILE A 121 11.25 4.51 9.18
CA ILE A 121 9.82 4.70 8.92
C ILE A 121 9.45 4.24 7.50
N ALA A 122 10.25 4.60 6.49
CA ALA A 122 10.03 4.13 5.12
C ALA A 122 10.10 2.60 5.01
N LYS A 123 11.03 1.95 5.71
CA LYS A 123 11.09 0.48 5.81
C LYS A 123 9.85 -0.12 6.46
N MET A 124 9.28 0.55 7.47
CA MET A 124 8.02 0.13 8.08
C MET A 124 6.88 0.19 7.07
N VAL A 125 6.72 1.30 6.35
CA VAL A 125 5.69 1.42 5.29
C VAL A 125 5.91 0.40 4.17
N ALA A 126 7.16 0.17 3.77
CA ALA A 126 7.47 -0.78 2.71
C ALA A 126 7.06 -2.22 3.05
N LYS A 127 7.08 -2.57 4.34
CA LYS A 127 6.61 -3.87 4.85
C LYS A 127 5.13 -3.88 5.19
N HIS A 128 4.60 -2.74 5.62
CA HIS A 128 3.22 -2.59 6.06
C HIS A 128 2.59 -1.31 5.51
N PRO A 129 2.14 -1.31 4.24
CA PRO A 129 1.69 -0.09 3.59
C PRO A 129 0.48 0.56 4.26
N GLN A 130 -0.33 -0.22 4.99
CA GLN A 130 -1.50 0.28 5.74
C GLN A 130 -1.10 1.27 6.86
N LEU A 131 0.18 1.31 7.26
CA LEU A 131 0.70 2.30 8.21
C LEU A 131 0.43 3.74 7.76
N LEU A 132 0.33 3.98 6.45
CA LEU A 132 -0.04 5.29 5.90
C LEU A 132 -1.44 5.75 6.32
N HIS A 133 -2.28 4.88 6.90
CA HIS A 133 -3.67 5.22 7.23
C HIS A 133 -4.02 5.07 8.72
N TYR A 134 -3.13 4.54 9.56
CA TYR A 134 -3.50 4.38 10.96
C TYR A 134 -3.76 5.72 11.64
N SER A 135 -4.82 5.76 12.45
CA SER A 135 -4.97 6.84 13.44
C SER A 135 -3.74 6.86 14.33
N ILE A 136 -3.22 8.04 14.61
CA ILE A 136 -2.15 8.18 15.62
C ILE A 136 -2.72 7.77 16.98
N GLU A 137 -3.86 8.35 17.35
CA GLU A 137 -4.48 8.19 18.67
C GLU A 137 -5.03 6.78 18.90
N ASP A 138 -5.70 6.21 17.91
CA ASP A 138 -6.39 4.92 18.07
C ASP A 138 -5.57 3.74 17.51
N GLY A 139 -4.55 4.03 16.72
CA GLY A 139 -3.75 3.03 16.00
C GLY A 139 -2.33 2.94 16.53
N ILE A 140 -1.52 3.96 16.26
CA ILE A 140 -0.07 3.91 16.48
C ILE A 140 0.27 4.03 17.98
N LEU A 141 -0.29 5.04 18.66
CA LEU A 141 0.06 5.39 20.03
C LEU A 141 -0.29 4.29 21.05
N PRO A 142 -1.47 3.63 21.00
CA PRO A 142 -1.78 2.57 21.96
C PRO A 142 -0.79 1.39 21.88
N ARG A 143 -0.32 1.06 20.67
CA ARG A 143 0.69 0.01 20.46
C ARG A 143 2.04 0.40 21.05
N ILE A 144 2.46 1.65 20.87
CA ILE A 144 3.68 2.19 21.49
C ILE A 144 3.56 2.14 23.02
N ASN A 145 2.43 2.59 23.57
CA ASN A 145 2.19 2.62 25.01
C ASN A 145 2.18 1.22 25.63
N PHE A 146 1.58 0.24 24.95
CA PHE A 146 1.64 -1.16 25.37
C PHE A 146 3.08 -1.68 25.42
N LEU A 147 3.89 -1.42 24.39
CA LEU A 147 5.28 -1.89 24.38
C LEU A 147 6.11 -1.19 25.47
N ARG A 148 5.83 0.08 25.77
CA ARG A 148 6.44 0.77 26.91
C ARG A 148 6.01 0.20 28.25
N SER A 149 4.75 -0.19 28.42
CA SER A 149 4.25 -0.71 29.70
C SER A 149 4.89 -2.05 30.07
N ILE A 150 5.35 -2.82 29.09
CA ILE A 150 6.15 -4.04 29.31
C ILE A 150 7.67 -3.78 29.39
N GLY A 151 8.08 -2.50 29.49
CA GLY A 151 9.47 -2.09 29.75
C GLY A 151 10.35 -1.90 28.50
N MET A 152 9.80 -1.90 27.29
CA MET A 152 10.60 -1.70 26.08
C MET A 152 11.03 -0.26 25.90
N ARG A 153 12.29 -0.06 25.51
CA ARG A 153 12.84 1.24 25.12
C ARG A 153 12.42 1.59 23.69
N ASN A 154 12.41 2.87 23.36
CA ASN A 154 12.05 3.36 22.02
C ASN A 154 12.81 2.66 20.88
N SER A 155 14.09 2.33 21.06
CA SER A 155 14.89 1.61 20.06
C SER A 155 14.45 0.16 19.85
N GLU A 156 13.93 -0.50 20.89
CA GLU A 156 13.39 -1.86 20.82
C GLU A 156 11.99 -1.83 20.21
N ILE A 157 11.18 -0.84 20.58
CA ILE A 157 9.87 -0.57 19.97
C ILE A 157 10.02 -0.35 18.47
N LEU A 158 10.95 0.50 18.04
CA LEU A 158 11.23 0.75 16.63
C LEU A 158 11.58 -0.56 15.90
N LYS A 159 12.45 -1.40 16.48
CA LYS A 159 12.82 -2.70 15.92
C LYS A 159 11.62 -3.63 15.77
N VAL A 160 10.76 -3.70 16.80
CA VAL A 160 9.52 -4.48 16.78
C VAL A 160 8.59 -4.00 15.68
N LEU A 161 8.30 -2.70 15.63
CA LEU A 161 7.43 -2.10 14.63
C LEU A 161 7.97 -2.25 13.20
N THR A 162 9.30 -2.28 13.03
CA THR A 162 9.98 -2.52 11.73
C THR A 162 10.03 -4.00 11.35
N SER A 163 9.90 -4.92 12.31
CA SER A 163 10.10 -6.36 12.09
C SER A 163 8.78 -7.14 12.04
N LEU A 164 7.73 -6.66 12.70
CA LEU A 164 6.45 -7.36 12.82
C LEU A 164 5.35 -6.62 12.03
N THR A 165 5.05 -7.12 10.84
CA THR A 165 3.89 -6.69 10.04
C THR A 165 2.55 -7.07 10.68
N GLN A 166 2.53 -8.09 11.55
CA GLN A 166 1.32 -8.60 12.21
C GLN A 166 0.86 -7.78 13.42
N MET A 167 1.73 -6.96 14.03
CA MET A 167 1.37 -6.16 15.22
C MET A 167 0.35 -5.05 14.88
N TRP A 168 0.26 -4.71 13.61
CA TRP A 168 -0.55 -3.61 13.13
C TRP A 168 -1.99 -4.02 12.79
N ILE A 169 -2.32 -5.31 12.80
CA ILE A 169 -3.70 -5.76 12.61
C ILE A 169 -4.57 -5.07 13.68
N PRO A 170 -5.69 -4.41 13.30
CA PRO A 170 -6.63 -3.90 14.28
C PRO A 170 -7.05 -5.06 15.19
N SER A 171 -6.88 -4.93 16.50
CA SER A 171 -7.61 -5.81 17.42
C SER A 171 -9.08 -5.68 17.05
N SER A 172 -9.76 -6.80 16.86
CA SER A 172 -11.16 -6.88 16.44
C SER A 172 -12.15 -6.39 17.51
N GLU A 173 -11.80 -5.35 18.27
CA GLU A 173 -12.61 -4.81 19.37
C GLU A 173 -13.20 -3.41 19.10
N SER A 174 -12.93 -2.79 17.94
CA SER A 174 -13.54 -1.48 17.62
C SER A 174 -14.75 -1.54 16.68
N SER A 175 -15.21 -2.73 16.25
CA SER A 175 -16.49 -2.87 15.53
C SER A 175 -17.67 -3.03 16.49
N LYS A 176 -17.82 -2.09 17.45
CA LYS A 176 -19.09 -1.79 18.11
C LYS A 176 -19.09 -0.35 18.62
N ALA A 177 -19.40 0.59 17.72
CA ALA A 177 -20.10 1.84 18.01
C ALA A 177 -20.63 2.41 16.70
#